data_AF-A0A5B1R8X8-F1
#
_entry.id   AF-A0A5B1R8X8-F1
#
_cell.length_a   1.000
_cell.length_b   1.000
_cell.length_c   1.000
_cell.angle_alpha   90.00
_cell.angle_beta   90.00
_cell.angle_gamma   90.00
#
_symmetry.space_group_name_H-M   'P 1'
#
loop_
_entity.id
_entity.type
_entity.pdbx_description
1 polymer ?
#
loop_
_entity_poly.entity_id
_entity_poly.type
_entity_poly.pdbx_seq_one_letter_code
_entity_poly.pdbx_strand_id
1 'polypeptide(L)'
;MLLEAPTDAGREYLAEEVARCYVDRALQGLGGVYFDHLLRCFFRDKNTDIFPRSLLEEPVVGLIDIAQDVDLGALSATPPTSCLTAKRKALSCDGYRCMLSKKLDLEVLQQNLFLDDGNEVMTTRCAHILVCLYEGLEDSVNTACAASAYAVFDPYGGISYDHELDPRRVHGLGNGLTLIPDLYDSFSQLNI
;
A
#
# COMPACT_ATOMS: atom_id res chain seq x y z
N MET A 1 18.46 -1.04 -6.63
CA MET A 1 17.48 -0.74 -7.71
C MET A 1 17.70 -1.63 -8.92
N LEU A 2 18.85 -1.60 -9.62
CA LEU A 2 19.02 -2.47 -10.80
C LEU A 2 18.82 -3.97 -10.50
N LEU A 3 19.35 -4.47 -9.38
CA LEU A 3 19.13 -5.87 -8.97
C LEU A 3 17.75 -6.12 -8.35
N GLU A 4 17.05 -5.06 -7.96
CA GLU A 4 15.79 -5.10 -7.21
C GLU A 4 14.57 -4.87 -8.12
N ALA A 5 14.78 -4.60 -9.42
CA ALA A 5 13.67 -4.46 -10.36
C ALA A 5 12.99 -5.83 -10.49
N PRO A 6 11.65 -5.90 -10.35
CA PRO A 6 10.93 -7.15 -10.21
C PRO A 6 10.90 -7.98 -11.52
N THR A 7 11.11 -7.34 -12.67
CA THR A 7 11.04 -7.98 -13.99
C THR A 7 12.37 -7.84 -14.74
N ASP A 8 12.66 -8.79 -15.65
CA ASP A 8 13.83 -8.68 -16.54
C ASP A 8 13.76 -7.42 -17.40
N ALA A 9 12.57 -7.08 -17.91
CA ALA A 9 12.34 -5.86 -18.67
C ALA A 9 12.66 -4.59 -17.87
N GLY A 10 12.27 -4.55 -16.59
CA GLY A 10 12.60 -3.43 -15.71
C GLY A 10 14.08 -3.31 -15.40
N ARG A 11 14.79 -4.44 -15.28
CA ARG A 11 16.26 -4.46 -15.17
C ARG A 11 16.92 -3.92 -16.42
N GLU A 12 16.49 -4.38 -17.60
CA GLU A 12 17.01 -3.92 -18.88
C GLU A 12 16.76 -2.42 -19.07
N TYR A 13 15.54 -1.95 -18.82
CA TYR A 13 15.19 -0.53 -18.90
C TYR A 13 16.07 0.35 -18.01
N LEU A 14 16.22 -0.01 -16.73
CA LEU A 14 17.07 0.77 -15.81
C LEU A 14 18.56 0.69 -16.22
N ALA A 15 19.03 -0.46 -16.72
CA ALA A 15 20.40 -0.57 -17.22
C ALA A 15 20.66 0.37 -18.40
N GLU A 16 19.71 0.47 -19.33
CA GLU A 16 19.80 1.40 -20.46
C GLU A 16 19.79 2.86 -20.01
N GLU A 17 18.91 3.24 -19.08
CA GLU A 17 18.85 4.60 -18.53
C GLU A 17 20.15 4.99 -17.83
N VAL A 18 20.74 4.08 -17.06
CA VAL A 18 22.05 4.27 -16.44
C VAL A 18 23.14 4.39 -17.51
N ALA A 19 23.12 3.55 -18.55
CA ALA A 19 24.10 3.60 -19.63
C ALA A 19 24.02 4.90 -20.47
N ARG A 20 22.85 5.54 -20.55
CA ARG A 20 22.65 6.86 -21.19
C ARG A 20 23.22 8.02 -20.36
N CYS A 21 23.53 7.81 -19.09
CA CYS A 21 24.11 8.84 -18.23
C CYS A 21 25.61 8.99 -18.49
N TYR A 22 25.99 9.92 -19.37
CA TYR A 22 27.40 10.17 -19.73
C TYR A 22 28.20 10.95 -18.67
N VAL A 23 27.53 11.54 -17.68
CA VAL A 23 28.15 12.36 -16.62
C VAL A 23 27.51 12.07 -15.27
N ASP A 24 28.29 12.17 -14.20
CA ASP A 24 27.83 11.91 -12.82
C ASP A 24 26.59 12.71 -12.44
N ARG A 25 26.48 13.96 -12.94
CA ARG A 25 25.29 14.79 -12.72
C ARG A 25 24.02 14.17 -13.31
N ALA A 26 24.11 13.55 -14.50
CA ALA A 26 22.98 12.90 -15.13
C ALA A 26 22.58 11.65 -14.34
N LEU A 27 23.56 10.88 -13.87
CA LEU A 27 23.32 9.72 -13.01
C LEU A 27 22.68 10.12 -11.67
N GLN A 28 23.14 11.21 -11.06
CA GLN A 28 22.54 11.76 -9.86
C GLN A 28 21.10 12.24 -10.10
N GLY A 29 20.84 12.88 -11.24
CA GLY A 29 19.50 13.29 -11.66
C GLY A 29 18.56 12.09 -11.83
N LEU A 30 19.02 11.03 -12.50
CA LEU A 30 18.29 9.78 -12.64
C LEU A 30 18.00 9.14 -11.27
N GLY A 31 18.99 9.12 -10.38
CA GLY A 31 18.81 8.66 -9.00
C GLY A 31 17.74 9.46 -8.24
N GLY A 32 17.71 10.78 -8.42
CA GLY A 32 16.69 11.67 -7.85
C GLY A 32 15.29 11.35 -8.38
N VAL A 33 15.14 11.15 -9.69
CA VAL A 33 13.87 10.76 -10.33
C VAL A 33 13.32 9.48 -9.71
N TYR A 34 14.13 8.42 -9.63
CA TYR A 34 13.68 7.17 -9.01
C TYR A 34 13.43 7.31 -7.50
N PHE A 35 14.22 8.11 -6.79
CA PHE A 35 13.96 8.37 -5.38
C PHE A 35 12.61 9.07 -5.18
N ASP A 36 12.34 10.15 -5.91
CA ASP A 36 11.14 10.98 -5.75
C ASP A 36 9.87 10.32 -6.29
N HIS A 37 9.99 9.47 -7.33
CA HIS A 37 8.85 8.93 -8.06
C HIS A 37 8.60 7.43 -7.86
N LEU A 38 9.57 6.68 -7.32
CA LEU A 38 9.40 5.27 -6.96
C LEU A 38 9.51 5.07 -5.46
N LEU A 39 10.64 5.44 -4.85
CA LEU A 39 10.90 5.13 -3.44
C LEU A 39 10.03 5.98 -2.50
N ARG A 40 9.88 7.27 -2.79
CA ARG A 40 9.10 8.22 -1.98
C ARG A 40 7.64 7.78 -1.80
N CYS A 41 7.06 7.08 -2.77
CA CYS A 41 5.69 6.53 -2.67
C CYS A 41 5.51 5.53 -1.52
N PHE A 42 6.59 4.93 -1.04
CA PHE A 42 6.59 4.00 0.09
C PHE A 42 6.95 4.69 1.43
N PHE A 43 7.50 5.92 1.40
CA PHE A 43 7.78 6.68 2.61
C PHE A 43 6.52 7.42 3.08
N ARG A 44 5.97 7.04 4.23
CA ARG A 44 4.89 7.79 4.89
C ARG A 44 5.50 8.76 5.89
N ASP A 45 6.03 9.86 5.37
CA ASP A 45 6.64 10.87 6.24
C ASP A 45 5.59 11.54 7.15
N LYS A 46 5.98 11.87 8.39
CA LYS A 46 5.14 12.40 9.48
C LYS A 46 4.46 13.75 9.22
N ASN A 47 4.57 14.30 8.01
CA ASN A 47 3.90 15.55 7.64
C ASN A 47 2.47 15.25 7.18
N THR A 48 1.62 15.08 8.18
CA THR A 48 0.16 14.92 8.21
C THR A 48 -0.67 15.90 7.37
N ASP A 49 -0.05 16.83 6.64
CA ASP A 49 -0.74 17.90 5.92
C ASP A 49 -1.04 17.57 4.44
N ILE A 50 -0.38 16.56 3.86
CA ILE A 50 -0.55 16.19 2.43
C ILE A 50 -1.32 14.87 2.27
N PHE A 51 -1.48 14.08 3.35
CA PHE A 51 -2.26 12.85 3.25
C PHE A 51 -3.75 13.16 3.20
N PRO A 52 -4.49 12.54 2.27
CA PRO A 52 -5.94 12.63 2.28
C PRO A 52 -6.46 12.05 3.61
N ARG A 53 -7.35 12.79 4.26
CA ARG A 53 -7.98 12.35 5.53
C ARG A 53 -8.69 11.00 5.42
N SER A 54 -9.05 10.56 4.20
CA SER A 54 -9.61 9.24 3.90
C SER A 54 -8.68 8.07 4.23
N LEU A 55 -7.36 8.29 4.23
CA LEU A 55 -6.33 7.29 4.52
C LEU A 55 -5.78 7.38 5.96
N LEU A 56 -6.12 8.46 6.68
CA LEU A 56 -5.92 8.54 8.11
C LEU A 56 -6.98 7.65 8.76
N GLU A 57 -6.59 6.43 9.14
CA GLU A 57 -7.42 5.53 9.94
C GLU A 57 -7.75 6.22 11.28
N GLU A 58 -8.88 6.91 11.36
CA GLU A 58 -9.51 7.16 12.65
C GLU A 58 -9.98 5.80 13.21
N PRO A 59 -9.68 5.48 14.48
CA PRO A 59 -10.11 4.22 15.08
C PRO A 59 -11.63 4.27 15.28
N VAL A 60 -12.39 3.83 14.29
CA VAL A 60 -13.84 3.72 14.41
C VAL A 60 -14.19 2.35 14.96
N VAL A 61 -14.50 2.34 16.26
CA VAL A 61 -15.17 1.20 16.92
C VAL A 61 -16.58 1.11 16.35
N GLY A 62 -16.82 0.14 15.47
CA GLY A 62 -18.12 -0.04 14.81
C GLY A 62 -18.36 -1.48 14.40
N LEU A 63 -19.39 -2.08 15.00
CA LEU A 63 -19.87 -3.46 14.82
C LEU A 63 -19.69 -3.95 13.38
N ILE A 64 -18.97 -5.05 13.21
CA ILE A 64 -18.85 -5.70 11.90
C ILE A 64 -20.06 -6.63 11.75
N ASP A 65 -20.93 -6.36 10.77
CA ASP A 65 -21.88 -7.36 10.26
C ASP A 65 -21.09 -8.29 9.32
N ILE A 66 -20.43 -9.32 9.89
CA ILE A 66 -19.84 -10.42 9.11
C ILE A 66 -20.94 -11.46 8.91
N ALA A 67 -21.78 -11.25 7.89
CA ALA A 67 -22.56 -12.35 7.35
C ALA A 67 -21.57 -13.38 6.76
N GLN A 68 -21.65 -14.59 7.29
CA GLN A 68 -20.87 -15.76 6.92
C GLN A 68 -20.99 -16.07 5.41
N ASP A 69 -19.97 -16.72 4.85
CA ASP A 69 -19.72 -16.99 3.42
C ASP A 69 -19.26 -15.78 2.59
N VAL A 70 -18.04 -15.34 2.88
CA VAL A 70 -17.33 -14.40 2.03
C VAL A 70 -16.55 -15.19 0.96
N ASP A 71 -17.11 -15.29 -0.24
CA ASP A 71 -16.40 -15.80 -1.41
C ASP A 71 -15.21 -14.88 -1.73
N LEU A 72 -13.99 -15.39 -1.56
CA LEU A 72 -12.74 -14.68 -1.87
C LEU A 72 -12.71 -14.17 -3.32
N GLY A 73 -13.38 -14.86 -4.24
CA GLY A 73 -13.55 -14.40 -5.63
C GLY A 73 -14.44 -13.16 -5.74
N ALA A 74 -15.53 -13.10 -4.96
CA ALA A 74 -16.43 -11.96 -4.94
C ALA A 74 -15.84 -10.73 -4.22
N LEU A 75 -14.93 -10.93 -3.28
CA LEU A 75 -14.23 -9.85 -2.58
C LEU A 75 -13.37 -8.96 -3.49
N SER A 76 -12.81 -9.54 -4.56
CA SER A 76 -11.90 -8.88 -5.49
C SER A 76 -12.63 -8.13 -6.62
N ALA A 77 -13.91 -8.45 -6.87
CA ALA A 77 -14.67 -7.90 -8.00
C ALA A 77 -14.90 -6.39 -7.92
N THR A 78 -14.95 -5.81 -6.71
CA THR A 78 -15.06 -4.36 -6.50
C THR A 78 -14.09 -3.86 -5.43
N PRO A 79 -13.28 -2.84 -5.74
CA PRO A 79 -12.43 -2.21 -4.74
C PRO A 79 -13.28 -1.66 -3.59
N PRO A 80 -12.84 -1.80 -2.32
CA PRO A 80 -13.51 -1.16 -1.20
C PRO A 80 -13.49 0.36 -1.38
N THR A 81 -14.57 1.03 -0.99
CA THR A 81 -14.69 2.49 -1.06
C THR A 81 -14.34 3.20 0.26
N SER A 82 -14.00 2.45 1.30
CA SER A 82 -13.63 2.98 2.61
C SER A 82 -12.53 2.17 3.26
N CYS A 83 -11.69 2.84 4.05
CA CYS A 83 -10.57 2.22 4.79
C CYS A 83 -11.04 1.09 5.72
N LEU A 84 -12.20 1.27 6.36
CA LEU A 84 -12.79 0.25 7.22
C LEU A 84 -13.27 -0.98 6.43
N THR A 85 -13.81 -0.81 5.22
CA THR A 85 -14.14 -1.96 4.35
C THR A 85 -12.88 -2.62 3.81
N ALA A 86 -11.83 -1.85 3.52
CA ALA A 86 -10.52 -2.36 3.13
C ALA A 86 -9.92 -3.23 4.24
N LYS A 87 -9.89 -2.74 5.48
CA LYS A 87 -9.43 -3.49 6.66
C LYS A 87 -10.16 -4.82 6.82
N ARG A 88 -11.50 -4.81 6.73
CA ARG A 88 -12.31 -6.04 6.85
C ARG A 88 -11.97 -7.07 5.79
N LYS A 89 -11.87 -6.63 4.53
CA LYS A 89 -11.54 -7.53 3.43
C LYS A 89 -10.11 -8.05 3.55
N ALA A 90 -9.16 -7.20 3.93
CA ALA A 90 -7.76 -7.59 4.19
C ALA A 90 -7.66 -8.62 5.33
N LEU A 91 -8.34 -8.38 6.45
CA LEU A 91 -8.43 -9.33 7.56
C LEU A 91 -8.99 -10.68 7.10
N SER A 92 -10.06 -10.69 6.31
CA SER A 92 -10.62 -11.95 5.78
C SER A 92 -9.62 -12.70 4.88
N CYS A 93 -8.79 -11.98 4.11
CA CYS A 93 -7.75 -12.59 3.27
C CYS A 93 -6.60 -13.14 4.12
N ASP A 94 -6.25 -12.43 5.20
CA ASP A 94 -5.13 -12.77 6.08
C ASP A 94 -5.49 -13.80 7.17
N GLY A 95 -6.69 -14.40 7.10
CA GLY A 95 -7.17 -15.35 8.10
C GLY A 95 -7.39 -14.70 9.47
N TYR A 96 -7.80 -13.43 9.47
CA TYR A 96 -8.10 -12.58 10.62
C TYR A 96 -6.90 -12.30 11.53
N ARG A 97 -5.68 -12.45 10.99
CA ARG A 97 -4.43 -12.30 11.73
C ARG A 97 -3.58 -11.22 11.09
N CYS A 98 -2.66 -10.68 11.88
CA CYS A 98 -1.57 -9.91 11.32
C CYS A 98 -0.76 -10.78 10.37
N MET A 99 -0.50 -10.27 9.17
CA MET A 99 0.21 -11.00 8.11
C MET A 99 1.61 -11.44 8.54
N LEU A 100 2.30 -10.61 9.34
CA LEU A 100 3.68 -10.86 9.76
C LEU A 100 3.76 -11.56 11.12
N SER A 101 3.15 -11.01 12.18
CA SER A 101 3.25 -11.56 13.53
C SER A 101 2.32 -12.74 13.81
N LYS A 102 1.34 -12.98 12.94
CA LYS A 102 0.29 -14.01 13.08
C LYS A 102 -0.63 -13.86 14.31
N LYS A 103 -0.49 -12.76 15.07
CA LYS A 103 -1.38 -12.40 16.18
C LYS A 103 -2.81 -12.21 15.66
N LEU A 104 -3.79 -12.70 16.41
CA LEU A 104 -5.21 -12.65 16.04
C LEU A 104 -5.77 -11.25 16.28
N ASP A 105 -6.62 -10.78 15.37
CA ASP A 105 -7.28 -9.50 15.54
C ASP A 105 -8.31 -9.52 16.67
N LEU A 106 -8.26 -8.48 17.51
CA LEU A 106 -9.11 -8.35 18.69
C LEU A 106 -10.60 -8.18 18.36
N GLU A 107 -10.95 -7.51 17.27
CA GLU A 107 -12.35 -7.27 16.90
C GLU A 107 -13.06 -8.59 16.53
N VAL A 108 -12.29 -9.56 16.03
CA VAL A 108 -12.78 -10.86 15.58
C VAL A 108 -13.14 -11.77 16.77
N LEU A 109 -12.36 -11.73 17.84
CA LEU A 109 -12.68 -12.43 19.09
C LEU A 109 -13.88 -11.82 19.80
N GLN A 110 -13.97 -10.48 19.83
CA GLN A 110 -15.13 -9.80 20.42
C GLN A 110 -16.46 -10.16 19.75
N GLN A 111 -16.40 -10.64 18.50
CA GLN A 111 -17.56 -11.07 17.73
C GLN A 111 -17.82 -12.59 17.83
N ASN A 112 -17.07 -13.32 18.65
CA ASN A 112 -17.15 -14.78 18.80
C ASN A 112 -16.99 -15.56 17.48
N LEU A 113 -16.28 -14.98 16.50
CA LEU A 113 -16.05 -15.63 15.20
C LEU A 113 -14.99 -16.74 15.28
N PHE A 114 -14.14 -16.69 16.30
CA PHE A 114 -13.10 -17.68 16.56
C PHE A 114 -13.16 -18.11 18.02
N LEU A 115 -12.89 -19.39 18.25
CA LEU A 115 -12.63 -19.90 19.59
C LEU A 115 -11.25 -19.39 20.03
N ASP A 116 -11.18 -18.88 21.26
CA ASP A 116 -9.92 -18.50 21.89
C ASP A 116 -8.98 -19.72 21.91
N ASP A 117 -7.96 -19.69 21.05
CA ASP A 117 -6.96 -20.74 20.90
C ASP A 117 -5.74 -20.48 21.80
N GLY A 118 -5.83 -19.48 22.70
CA GLY A 118 -4.75 -19.07 23.59
C GLY A 118 -3.67 -18.22 22.90
N ASN A 119 -3.87 -17.82 21.65
CA ASN A 119 -2.95 -16.90 20.98
C ASN A 119 -3.06 -15.48 21.54
N GLU A 120 -1.95 -14.77 21.48
CA GLU A 120 -1.91 -13.36 21.82
C GLU A 120 -2.77 -12.54 20.83
N VAL A 121 -3.69 -11.76 21.39
CA VAL A 121 -4.70 -10.99 20.67
C VAL A 121 -4.28 -9.54 20.62
N MET A 122 -4.35 -8.91 19.45
CA MET A 122 -4.01 -7.51 19.28
C MET A 122 -4.94 -6.83 18.28
N THR A 123 -5.15 -5.53 18.42
CA THR A 123 -5.82 -4.75 17.38
C THR A 123 -4.90 -4.64 16.17
N THR A 124 -5.41 -4.90 14.97
CA THR A 124 -4.69 -4.71 13.71
C THR A 124 -5.17 -3.46 12.96
N ARG A 125 -4.36 -3.02 11.99
CA ARG A 125 -4.58 -1.90 11.08
C ARG A 125 -4.38 -2.34 9.63
N CYS A 126 -5.01 -1.66 8.68
CA CYS A 126 -4.83 -1.92 7.26
C CYS A 126 -3.74 -1.00 6.68
N ALA A 127 -2.54 -1.53 6.49
CA ALA A 127 -1.46 -0.83 5.83
C ALA A 127 -1.57 -0.96 4.30
N HIS A 128 -1.86 0.14 3.62
CA HIS A 128 -1.71 0.21 2.17
C HIS A 128 -0.23 0.20 1.75
N ILE A 129 0.17 -0.67 0.80
CA ILE A 129 1.55 -0.78 0.32
C ILE A 129 1.92 0.47 -0.48
N LEU A 130 1.09 0.81 -1.45
CA LEU A 130 1.15 2.02 -2.25
C LEU A 130 0.15 3.00 -1.68
N VAL A 131 0.67 4.15 -1.23
CA VAL A 131 -0.17 5.29 -0.90
C VAL A 131 -0.13 6.23 -2.09
N CYS A 132 -1.29 6.53 -2.67
CA CYS A 132 -1.38 7.58 -3.66
C CYS A 132 -1.17 8.92 -2.94
N LEU A 133 0.07 9.44 -2.95
CA LEU A 133 0.49 10.71 -2.33
C LEU A 133 -0.19 11.95 -2.94
N TYR A 134 -1.08 11.76 -3.91
CA TYR A 134 -1.63 12.79 -4.77
C TYR A 134 -3.14 12.98 -4.55
N GLU A 135 -3.76 12.38 -3.53
CA GLU A 135 -5.09 12.85 -3.13
C GLU A 135 -4.95 14.16 -2.34
N GLY A 136 -5.19 15.30 -2.99
CA GLY A 136 -5.28 16.60 -2.30
C GLY A 136 -4.42 17.77 -2.84
N LEU A 137 -3.53 17.60 -3.82
CA LEU A 137 -3.01 18.76 -4.56
C LEU A 137 -4.02 19.22 -5.62
N GLU A 138 -3.95 20.48 -6.04
CA GLU A 138 -4.77 20.96 -7.15
C GLU A 138 -4.58 20.08 -8.41
N ASP A 139 -5.66 19.85 -9.16
CA ASP A 139 -5.75 18.89 -10.28
C ASP A 139 -4.59 18.95 -11.29
N SER A 140 -3.97 20.12 -11.47
CA SER A 140 -2.85 20.32 -12.41
C SER A 140 -1.49 19.81 -11.89
N VAL A 141 -1.23 19.90 -10.58
CA VAL A 141 0.03 19.44 -9.97
C VAL A 141 -0.02 17.94 -9.69
N ASN A 142 -1.21 17.45 -9.34
CA ASN A 142 -1.49 16.04 -9.18
C ASN A 142 -1.27 15.24 -10.46
N THR A 143 -1.77 15.74 -11.59
CA THR A 143 -1.63 15.06 -12.88
C THR A 143 -0.18 15.02 -13.36
N ALA A 144 0.60 16.08 -13.15
CA ALA A 144 2.01 16.11 -13.52
C ALA A 144 2.88 15.18 -12.66
N CYS A 145 2.64 15.14 -11.33
CA CYS A 145 3.43 14.30 -10.42
C CYS A 145 3.04 12.81 -10.49
N ALA A 146 1.76 12.51 -10.71
CA ALA A 146 1.29 11.15 -11.01
C ALA A 146 1.82 10.67 -12.37
N ALA A 147 1.87 11.55 -13.39
CA ALA A 147 2.48 11.24 -14.67
C ALA A 147 3.99 10.97 -14.57
N SER A 148 4.72 11.69 -13.71
CA SER A 148 6.15 11.41 -13.50
C SER A 148 6.38 10.13 -12.70
N ALA A 149 5.50 9.78 -11.76
CA ALA A 149 5.50 8.47 -11.11
C ALA A 149 5.23 7.33 -12.11
N TYR A 150 4.24 7.49 -13.00
CA TYR A 150 3.96 6.55 -14.10
C TYR A 150 5.20 6.25 -14.94
N ALA A 151 5.95 7.30 -15.31
CA ALA A 151 7.13 7.16 -16.15
C ALA A 151 8.24 6.31 -15.53
N VAL A 152 8.14 6.01 -14.22
CA VAL A 152 9.05 5.12 -13.50
C VAL A 152 8.40 3.78 -13.16
N PHE A 153 7.18 3.75 -12.62
CA PHE A 153 6.53 2.52 -12.13
C PHE A 153 6.27 1.47 -13.22
N ASP A 154 5.79 1.88 -14.39
CA ASP A 154 5.45 0.93 -15.45
C ASP A 154 6.73 0.35 -16.09
N PRO A 155 7.70 1.16 -16.55
CA PRO A 155 8.92 0.62 -17.13
C PRO A 155 9.80 -0.15 -16.14
N TYR A 156 9.87 0.26 -14.88
CA TYR A 156 10.70 -0.40 -13.85
C TYR A 156 10.00 -1.60 -13.21
N GLY A 157 8.74 -1.44 -12.82
CA GLY A 157 8.01 -2.38 -12.00
C GLY A 157 7.04 -3.27 -12.77
N GLY A 158 6.70 -2.92 -14.01
CA GLY A 158 5.56 -3.50 -14.72
C GLY A 158 4.22 -3.20 -14.04
N ILE A 159 4.15 -2.12 -13.26
CA ILE A 159 2.97 -1.74 -12.49
C ILE A 159 2.18 -0.70 -13.30
N SER A 160 1.02 -1.11 -13.80
CA SER A 160 0.13 -0.22 -14.54
C SER A 160 -0.67 0.68 -13.59
N TYR A 161 -0.58 2.00 -13.81
CA TYR A 161 -1.28 3.00 -13.01
C TYR A 161 -2.80 2.79 -12.97
N ASP A 162 -3.41 2.55 -14.14
CA ASP A 162 -4.86 2.36 -14.29
C ASP A 162 -5.37 1.12 -13.51
N HIS A 163 -4.47 0.22 -13.15
CA HIS A 163 -4.80 -0.98 -12.40
C HIS A 163 -4.53 -0.86 -10.90
N GLU A 164 -3.35 -0.37 -10.50
CA GLU A 164 -2.87 -0.44 -9.11
C GLU A 164 -2.84 0.91 -8.38
N LEU A 165 -2.79 2.04 -9.12
CA LEU A 165 -2.63 3.39 -8.56
C LEU A 165 -3.84 4.31 -8.82
N ASP A 166 -4.91 3.78 -9.45
CA ASP A 166 -6.21 4.45 -9.52
C ASP A 166 -6.67 4.76 -8.08
N PRO A 167 -6.98 6.02 -7.74
CA PRO A 167 -7.52 6.40 -6.43
C PRO A 167 -8.75 5.56 -6.03
N ARG A 168 -9.53 5.10 -7.00
CA ARG A 168 -10.70 4.23 -6.76
C ARG A 168 -10.32 2.80 -6.39
N ARG A 169 -9.08 2.40 -6.67
CA ARG A 169 -8.52 1.06 -6.43
C ARG A 169 -7.45 1.06 -5.34
N VAL A 170 -7.16 2.20 -4.70
CA VAL A 170 -6.17 2.30 -3.62
C VAL A 170 -6.43 1.33 -2.48
N HIS A 171 -7.70 1.04 -2.20
CA HIS A 171 -8.14 0.07 -1.20
C HIS A 171 -8.17 -1.38 -1.69
N GLY A 172 -7.71 -1.65 -2.92
CA GLY A 172 -7.68 -2.97 -3.50
C GLY A 172 -6.95 -3.97 -2.59
N LEU A 173 -7.45 -5.21 -2.56
CA LEU A 173 -6.93 -6.24 -1.66
C LEU A 173 -5.43 -6.52 -1.85
N GLY A 174 -4.93 -6.47 -3.09
CA GLY A 174 -3.50 -6.62 -3.38
C GLY A 174 -2.63 -5.49 -2.83
N ASN A 175 -3.23 -4.35 -2.48
CA ASN A 175 -2.54 -3.19 -1.94
C ASN A 175 -2.68 -3.08 -0.41
N GLY A 176 -3.43 -3.96 0.27
CA GLY A 176 -3.68 -3.90 1.72
C GLY A 176 -2.98 -5.00 2.50
N LEU A 177 -2.32 -4.65 3.60
CA LEU A 177 -1.71 -5.57 4.55
C LEU A 177 -2.34 -5.42 5.94
N THR A 178 -2.67 -6.51 6.61
CA THR A 178 -3.10 -6.47 8.01
C THR A 178 -1.88 -6.49 8.94
N LEU A 179 -1.63 -5.39 9.66
CA LEU A 179 -0.46 -5.25 10.56
C LEU A 179 -0.88 -4.88 11.99
N ILE A 180 -0.14 -5.38 12.99
CA ILE A 180 -0.23 -4.86 14.37
C ILE A 180 0.37 -3.44 14.43
N PRO A 181 0.05 -2.61 15.45
CA PRO A 181 0.42 -1.20 15.46
C PRO A 181 1.92 -0.96 15.35
N ASP A 182 2.74 -1.71 16.07
CA ASP A 182 4.21 -1.57 16.03
C ASP A 182 4.76 -1.85 14.63
N LEU A 183 4.27 -2.92 13.97
CA LEU A 183 4.68 -3.27 12.60
C LEU A 183 4.12 -2.29 11.58
N TYR A 184 2.91 -1.76 11.79
CA TYR A 184 2.33 -0.72 10.95
C TYR A 184 3.17 0.55 10.99
N ASP A 185 3.61 0.96 12.18
CA ASP A 185 4.43 2.15 12.37
C ASP A 185 5.84 1.97 11.78
N SER A 186 6.46 0.80 11.99
CA SER A 186 7.71 0.40 11.32
C SER A 186 7.58 0.37 9.80
N PHE A 187 6.52 -0.24 9.27
CA PHE A 187 6.23 -0.31 7.84
C PHE A 187 6.06 1.07 7.22
N SER A 188 5.31 1.93 7.90
CA SER A 188 5.06 3.31 7.45
C SER A 188 6.35 4.13 7.37
N GLN A 189 7.33 3.83 8.22
CA GLN A 189 8.64 4.51 8.26
C GLN A 189 9.71 3.79 7.43
N LEU A 190 9.38 2.68 6.77
CA LEU A 190 10.35 1.76 6.15
C LEU A 190 11.51 1.40 7.10
N ASN A 191 11.19 1.25 8.38
CA ASN A 191 12.10 0.87 9.47
C ASN A 191 11.70 -0.51 10.00
N ILE A 192 11.77 -1.50 9.12
CA ILE A 192 11.35 -2.89 9.33
C ILE A 192 12.59 -3.78 9.42
#